data_AF-E6XS76-F1
#
_entry.id   AF-E6XS76-F1
#
_cell.length_a   1.000
_cell.length_b   1.000
_cell.length_c   1.000
_cell.angle_alpha   90.00
_cell.angle_beta   90.00
_cell.angle_gamma   90.00
#
_symmetry.space_group_name_H-M   'P 1'
#
loop_
_entity.id
_entity.type
_entity.pdbx_description
1 polymer ?
#
loop_
_entity_poly.entity_id
_entity_poly.type
_entity_poly.pdbx_seq_one_letter_code
_entity_poly.pdbx_strand_id
1 'polypeptide(L)'
;MGFKDAKRQLLECLASGNILHEQRNDIDIKNLLATGQISVGDVSDIIGRVRGNCYESSPHHVVSDIEVHIVKTVHQSVHWYIKWYFVEPNSVFISVHN
;
A
#
# COMPACT_ATOMS: atom_id res chain seq x y z
N MET A 1 2.75 -14.56 -0.71
CA MET A 1 3.86 -14.04 0.12
C MET A 1 3.36 -13.80 1.54
N GLY A 2 4.16 -14.05 2.59
CA GLY A 2 3.75 -13.71 3.96
C GLY A 2 3.82 -12.20 4.24
N PHE A 3 3.03 -11.69 5.20
CA PHE A 3 3.01 -10.25 5.51
C PHE A 3 4.39 -9.68 5.82
N LYS A 4 5.26 -10.42 6.52
CA LYS A 4 6.61 -9.97 6.86
C LYS A 4 7.43 -9.64 5.62
N ASP A 5 7.33 -10.48 4.59
CA ASP A 5 8.05 -10.30 3.33
C ASP A 5 7.42 -9.17 2.52
N ALA A 6 6.08 -9.12 2.44
CA ALA A 6 5.36 -8.05 1.74
C ALA A 6 5.66 -6.67 2.35
N LYS A 7 5.71 -6.59 3.69
CA LYS A 7 6.08 -5.37 4.41
C LYS A 7 7.52 -4.96 4.10
N ARG A 8 8.47 -5.91 4.13
CA ARG A 8 9.88 -5.64 3.84
C ARG A 8 10.03 -5.11 2.41
N GLN A 9 9.47 -5.80 1.43
CA GLN A 9 9.54 -5.41 0.03
C GLN A 9 8.86 -4.05 -0.23
N LEU A 10 7.71 -3.79 0.39
CA LEU A 10 7.05 -2.48 0.28
C LEU A 10 7.94 -1.35 0.81
N LEU A 11 8.58 -1.52 1.96
CA LEU A 11 9.49 -0.52 2.52
C LEU A 11 10.74 -0.32 1.64
N GLU A 12 11.25 -1.38 1.02
CA GLU A 12 12.35 -1.29 0.05
C GLU A 12 11.93 -0.50 -1.21
N CYS A 13 10.72 -0.75 -1.74
CA CYS A 13 10.16 0.01 -2.87
C CYS A 13 9.96 1.49 -2.52
N LEU A 14 9.41 1.79 -1.34
CA LEU A 14 9.23 3.16 -0.84
C LEU A 14 10.57 3.89 -0.71
N ALA A 15 11.58 3.25 -0.12
CA ALA A 15 12.92 3.82 0.04
C ALA A 15 13.64 4.06 -1.30
N SER A 16 13.39 3.20 -2.30
CA SER A 16 14.02 3.28 -3.62
C SER A 16 13.26 4.17 -4.60
N GLY A 17 12.08 4.68 -4.23
CA GLY A 17 11.20 5.43 -5.13
C GLY A 17 10.53 4.57 -6.21
N ASN A 18 10.55 3.23 -6.07
CA ASN A 18 9.93 2.29 -7.00
C ASN A 18 8.44 2.16 -6.70
N ILE A 19 7.72 3.28 -6.83
CA ILE A 19 6.29 3.37 -6.55
C ILE A 19 5.53 3.79 -7.80
N LEU A 20 4.42 3.12 -8.03
CA LEU A 20 3.46 3.43 -9.08
C LEU A 20 2.06 3.55 -8.48
N HIS A 21 1.14 4.15 -9.21
CA HIS A 21 -0.25 4.32 -8.80
C HIS A 21 -1.17 3.74 -9.87
N GLU A 22 -2.09 2.89 -9.46
CA GLU A 22 -3.12 2.38 -10.36
C GLU A 22 -4.15 3.49 -10.64
N GLN A 23 -4.23 3.95 -11.90
CA GLN A 23 -5.26 4.89 -12.32
C GLN A 23 -6.62 4.19 -12.38
N ARG A 24 -7.62 4.77 -11.71
CA ARG A 24 -9.02 4.30 -11.77
C ARG A 24 -9.92 5.51 -11.95
N ASN A 25 -10.84 5.41 -12.91
CA ASN A 25 -11.70 6.51 -13.40
C ASN A 25 -12.52 7.28 -12.33
N ASP A 26 -12.68 6.76 -11.11
CA ASP A 26 -13.52 7.33 -10.03
C ASP A 26 -12.80 7.45 -8.66
N ILE A 27 -11.49 7.22 -8.60
CA ILE A 27 -10.76 6.91 -7.35
C ILE A 27 -9.61 7.89 -7.03
N ASP A 28 -9.38 8.93 -7.84
CA ASP A 28 -8.25 9.88 -7.62
C ASP A 28 -8.21 10.49 -6.20
N ILE A 29 -9.36 10.57 -5.51
CA ILE A 29 -9.46 11.06 -4.12
C ILE A 29 -8.93 10.04 -3.07
N LYS A 30 -8.88 8.73 -3.39
CA LYS A 30 -8.53 7.66 -2.43
C LYS A 30 -7.05 7.26 -2.44
N ASN A 31 -6.19 8.03 -3.10
CA ASN A 31 -4.74 7.80 -3.08
C ASN A 31 -4.02 9.09 -2.71
N LEU A 32 -4.07 9.43 -1.41
CA LEU A 32 -3.43 10.61 -0.82
C LEU A 32 -1.93 10.67 -1.15
N LEU A 33 -1.28 9.52 -1.37
CA LEU A 33 0.12 9.45 -1.81
C LEU A 33 0.28 9.90 -3.27
N ALA A 34 -0.62 9.51 -4.17
CA ALA A 34 -0.60 9.91 -5.57
C ALA A 34 -0.84 11.43 -5.74
N THR A 35 -1.69 12.00 -4.89
CA THR A 35 -2.04 13.43 -4.91
C THR A 35 -1.03 14.30 -4.14
N GLY A 36 -0.02 13.71 -3.50
CA GLY A 36 0.98 14.40 -2.69
C GLY A 36 0.44 14.99 -1.38
N GLN A 37 -0.77 14.62 -0.97
CA GLN A 37 -1.35 15.01 0.32
C GLN A 37 -0.64 14.34 1.50
N ILE A 38 -0.01 13.20 1.27
CA ILE A 38 0.94 12.57 2.19
C ILE A 38 2.23 12.20 1.46
N SER A 39 3.32 12.13 2.20
CA SER A 39 4.63 11.78 1.67
C SER A 39 4.88 10.26 1.70
N VAL A 40 5.89 9.82 0.94
CA VAL A 40 6.45 8.48 1.03
C VAL A 40 6.93 8.16 2.45
N GLY A 41 7.46 9.16 3.17
CA GLY A 41 7.88 9.03 4.57
C GLY A 41 6.71 8.70 5.48
N ASP A 42 5.58 9.41 5.35
CA ASP A 42 4.38 9.17 6.15
C ASP A 42 3.85 7.74 5.94
N VAL A 43 3.78 7.29 4.68
CA VAL A 43 3.37 5.92 4.35
C VAL A 43 4.34 4.89 4.93
N SER A 44 5.64 5.16 4.85
CA SER A 44 6.68 4.29 5.43
C SER A 44 6.54 4.17 6.95
N ASP A 45 6.24 5.27 7.63
CA ASP A 45 6.04 5.30 9.09
C ASP A 45 4.77 4.55 9.52
N ILE A 46 3.68 4.70 8.75
CA ILE A 46 2.45 3.94 8.98
C ILE A 46 2.74 2.44 8.81
N ILE A 47 3.26 2.02 7.66
CA ILE A 47 3.54 0.61 7.34
C ILE A 47 4.57 0.01 8.30
N GLY A 48 5.61 0.76 8.65
CA GLY A 48 6.66 0.36 9.59
C GLY A 48 6.12 -0.08 10.95
N ARG A 49 4.99 0.48 11.39
CA ARG A 49 4.35 0.15 12.68
C ARG A 49 3.29 -0.94 12.60
N VAL A 50 2.85 -1.31 11.40
CA VAL A 50 1.79 -2.31 11.19
C VAL A 50 2.25 -3.69 11.65
N ARG A 51 1.35 -4.38 12.36
CA ARG A 51 1.49 -5.78 12.79
C ARG A 51 0.61 -6.67 11.90
N GLY A 52 0.91 -7.98 11.88
CA GLY A 52 0.23 -8.92 10.97
C GLY A 52 -1.28 -9.07 11.18
N ASN A 53 -1.82 -8.72 12.35
CA ASN A 53 -3.26 -8.73 12.62
C ASN A 53 -4.03 -7.60 11.91
N CYS A 54 -3.33 -6.63 11.34
CA CYS A 54 -3.90 -5.53 10.56
C CYS A 54 -3.78 -5.77 9.04
N TYR A 55 -3.29 -6.95 8.64
CA TYR A 55 -2.99 -7.30 7.26
C TYR A 55 -3.98 -8.34 6.72
N GLU A 56 -4.41 -8.13 5.49
CA GLU A 56 -5.18 -9.06 4.68
C GLU A 56 -4.52 -9.17 3.29
N SER A 57 -4.67 -10.31 2.63
CA SER A 57 -4.36 -10.42 1.19
C SER A 57 -5.45 -11.14 0.44
N SER A 58 -5.55 -10.81 -0.85
CA SER A 58 -6.55 -11.36 -1.75
C SER A 58 -6.05 -11.29 -3.20
N PRO A 59 -6.44 -12.22 -4.09
CA PRO A 59 -6.16 -12.12 -5.52
C PRO A 59 -6.64 -10.79 -6.13
N HIS A 60 -5.90 -10.28 -7.11
CA HIS A 60 -6.33 -9.10 -7.87
C HIS A 60 -7.55 -9.44 -8.72
N HIS A 61 -8.54 -8.56 -8.72
CA HIS A 61 -9.86 -8.78 -9.32
C HIS A 61 -9.83 -9.07 -10.84
N VAL A 62 -8.84 -8.56 -11.58
CA VAL A 62 -8.67 -8.80 -13.02
C VAL A 62 -7.64 -9.89 -13.30
N VAL A 63 -6.62 -10.02 -12.45
CA VAL A 63 -5.47 -10.90 -12.67
C VAL A 63 -5.26 -11.70 -11.39
N SER A 64 -5.93 -12.84 -11.27
CA SER A 64 -5.97 -13.64 -10.03
C SER A 64 -4.59 -14.05 -9.51
N ASP A 65 -3.59 -14.11 -10.39
CA ASP A 65 -2.22 -14.50 -10.06
C ASP A 65 -1.45 -13.40 -9.33
N ILE A 66 -1.94 -12.15 -9.34
CA ILE A 66 -1.36 -11.04 -8.59
C ILE A 66 -1.99 -11.03 -7.20
N GLU A 67 -1.15 -11.17 -6.18
CA GLU A 67 -1.56 -10.99 -4.78
C GLU A 67 -1.68 -9.50 -4.44
N VAL A 68 -2.84 -9.10 -3.95
CA VAL A 68 -3.09 -7.75 -3.45
C VAL A 68 -3.01 -7.76 -1.93
N HIS A 69 -2.24 -6.82 -1.40
CA HIS A 69 -2.01 -6.63 0.01
C HIS A 69 -2.85 -5.47 0.53
N ILE A 70 -3.48 -5.66 1.68
CA ILE A 70 -4.35 -4.67 2.32
C ILE A 70 -3.90 -4.53 3.77
N VAL A 71 -3.76 -3.29 4.22
CA VAL A 71 -3.53 -2.94 5.61
C VAL A 71 -4.64 -2.02 6.09
N LYS A 72 -5.24 -2.38 7.22
CA LYS A 72 -6.20 -1.57 7.98
C LYS A 72 -5.62 -1.34 9.37
N THR A 73 -5.13 -0.12 9.64
CA THR A 73 -4.44 0.17 10.90
C THR A 73 -4.88 1.51 11.49
N VAL A 74 -4.63 1.71 12.78
CA VAL A 74 -4.73 3.03 13.39
C VAL A 74 -3.32 3.61 13.52
N HIS A 75 -3.12 4.83 13.04
CA HIS A 75 -1.88 5.59 13.19
C HIS A 75 -2.25 7.01 13.65
N GLN A 76 -1.67 7.46 14.77
CA GLN A 76 -1.97 8.78 15.36
C GLN A 76 -3.48 9.04 15.53
N SER A 77 -4.22 8.05 16.04
CA SER A 77 -5.68 8.11 16.23
C SER A 77 -6.52 8.22 14.94
N VAL A 78 -5.91 8.00 13.78
CA VAL A 78 -6.58 8.00 12.48
C VAL A 78 -6.58 6.58 11.90
N HIS A 79 -7.72 6.16 11.33
CA HIS A 79 -7.83 4.88 10.63
C HIS A 79 -7.26 5.00 9.23
N TRP A 80 -6.42 4.05 8.82
CA TRP A 80 -5.77 4.03 7.53
C TRP A 80 -6.17 2.79 6.75
N TYR A 81 -6.45 2.97 5.47
CA TYR A 81 -6.65 1.92 4.49
C TYR A 81 -5.59 2.05 3.39
N ILE A 82 -4.68 1.08 3.34
CA ILE A 82 -3.58 1.04 2.37
C ILE A 82 -3.67 -0.27 1.59
N LYS A 83 -3.68 -0.17 0.26
CA LYS A 83 -3.84 -1.31 -0.64
C LYS A 83 -2.86 -1.22 -1.81
N TRP A 84 -2.08 -2.28 -2.03
CA TRP A 84 -1.05 -2.34 -3.07
C TRP A 84 -0.83 -3.76 -3.58
N TYR A 85 -0.11 -3.88 -4.69
CA TYR A 85 0.44 -5.14 -5.20
C TYR A 85 1.85 -4.89 -5.76
N PHE A 86 2.56 -5.96 -6.09
CA PHE A 86 3.91 -5.86 -6.65
C PHE A 86 3.90 -6.16 -8.16
N VAL A 87 4.64 -5.33 -8.90
CA VAL A 87 5.07 -5.58 -10.28
C VAL A 87 6.54 -5.23 -10.33
N GLU A 88 7.39 -6.23 -10.12
CA GLU A 88 8.83 -6.01 -9.91
C GLU A 88 9.43 -5.11 -11.01
N PRO A 89 10.22 -4.09 -10.62
CA PRO A 89 10.73 -3.79 -9.26
C PRO A 89 9.80 -2.90 -8.40
N ASN A 90 8.59 -2.62 -8.87
CA ASN A 90 7.71 -1.59 -8.31
C ASN A 90 6.66 -2.13 -7.34
N SER A 91 6.26 -1.28 -6.40
CA SER A 91 5.00 -1.42 -5.69
C SER A 91 3.95 -0.52 -6.34
N VAL A 92 2.81 -1.09 -6.71
CA VAL A 92 1.69 -0.36 -7.31
C VAL A 92 0.61 -0.13 -6.27
N PHE A 93 0.40 1.13 -5.89
CA PHE A 93 -0.65 1.52 -4.94
C PHE A 93 -2.00 1.63 -5.65
N ILE A 94 -2.97 0.86 -5.17
CA ILE A 94 -4.37 0.97 -5.56
C ILE A 94 -5.05 2.06 -4.74
N SER A 95 -4.74 2.14 -3.44
CA SER A 95 -5.38 3.10 -2.55
C SER A 95 -4.55 3.37 -1.30
N VAL A 96 -4.52 4.63 -0.88
CA VAL A 96 -3.88 5.12 0.34
C VAL A 96 -4.74 6.25 0.89
N HIS A 97 -5.56 6.00 1.91
CA HIS A 97 -6.41 7.03 2.51
C HIS A 97 -6.70 6.77 3.99
N ASN A 98 -7.23 7.79 4.63
CA ASN A 98 -7.84 7.75 5.96
C ASN A 98 -9.29 8.22 5.92
#